data_AF-A0A523E7W0-F1
#
_entry.id   AF-A0A523E7W0-F1
#
_cell.length_a   1.000
_cell.length_b   1.000
_cell.length_c   1.000
_cell.angle_alpha   90.00
_cell.angle_beta   90.00
_cell.angle_gamma   90.00
#
_symmetry.space_group_name_H-M   'P 1'
#
loop_
_entity.id
_entity.type
_entity.pdbx_description
1 polymer ?
#
loop_
_entity_poly.entity_id
_entity_poly.type
_entity_poly.pdbx_seq_one_letter_code
_entity_poly.pdbx_strand_id
1 'polypeptide(L)'
;MKTFIVIVSLLLAWVPSTAGTETSRRSEARVFSGRPVHTYSIVARDPKTGELGVAVQSHWFSVGSMVIWAEAGVGAIATQSFVNPAYGPEGLALMAGDVSAPETLRRLLEKDPEAAVRQVAMVDAQGNAAAHTGNLCIPAAGHHQGEGYAVQANLMLDDGVWPAMARAFETHAGDLADRLLAALEAAQEAGGDIRGRQSAAILVVRGQPTGRVWADRVFDLRVEDHPRPVEELKRLVRLSRAYNLMNQGDEHVAAERYDEALQAYAAAERLVPDNDEFIFWHAVALVSIDRLRDALPVFRRAFLMQPSWWLLVPRLAQVGLLPDDPEVIEQIQSMGPEASPPPVVPAVAAQDEEHR
;
A
#
# COMPACT_ATOMS: atom_id res chain seq x y z
N MET A 1 88.00 -30.49 -54.19
CA MET A 1 87.43 -29.13 -54.08
C MET A 1 86.87 -28.69 -55.42
N LYS A 2 85.57 -28.89 -55.67
CA LYS A 2 84.83 -28.28 -56.78
C LYS A 2 83.39 -28.07 -56.31
N THR A 3 83.01 -26.81 -56.14
CA THR A 3 81.66 -26.37 -55.80
C THR A 3 80.82 -26.36 -57.07
N PHE A 4 79.65 -27.02 -57.05
CA PHE A 4 78.65 -26.98 -58.11
C PHE A 4 77.54 -26.01 -57.71
N ILE A 5 77.14 -25.16 -58.66
CA ILE A 5 75.95 -24.31 -58.64
C ILE A 5 74.76 -25.17 -59.08
N VAL A 6 73.64 -25.13 -58.33
CA VAL A 6 72.32 -25.53 -58.85
C VAL A 6 71.26 -24.49 -58.44
N ILE A 7 70.44 -24.17 -59.43
CA ILE A 7 69.42 -23.13 -59.54
C ILE A 7 68.21 -23.43 -58.64
N VAL A 8 67.72 -22.42 -57.91
CA VAL A 8 66.47 -22.47 -57.12
C VAL A 8 65.29 -22.13 -58.03
N SER A 9 64.32 -23.04 -58.13
CA SER A 9 62.99 -22.78 -58.70
C SER A 9 61.96 -22.77 -57.57
N LEU A 10 61.23 -21.66 -57.43
CA LEU A 10 60.15 -21.45 -56.45
C LEU A 10 58.85 -22.10 -56.93
N LEU A 11 58.31 -23.02 -56.13
CA LEU A 11 56.94 -23.55 -56.23
C LEU A 11 56.16 -23.07 -55.00
N LEU A 12 55.16 -22.19 -55.22
CA LEU A 12 54.19 -21.78 -54.20
C LEU A 12 53.15 -22.89 -54.01
N ALA A 13 53.09 -23.47 -52.81
CA ALA A 13 52.00 -24.33 -52.38
C ALA A 13 50.89 -23.48 -51.73
N TRP A 14 49.68 -23.58 -52.27
CA TRP A 14 48.47 -22.97 -51.74
C TRP A 14 47.91 -23.83 -50.59
N VAL A 15 47.83 -23.25 -49.39
CA VAL A 15 47.18 -23.87 -48.22
C VAL A 15 45.80 -23.22 -48.05
N PRO A 16 44.69 -23.96 -48.10
CA PRO A 16 43.38 -23.37 -47.85
C PRO A 16 43.21 -23.11 -46.34
N SER A 17 42.99 -21.85 -46.00
CA SER A 17 42.60 -21.40 -44.66
C SER A 17 41.16 -21.84 -44.37
N THR A 18 40.98 -22.80 -43.47
CA THR A 18 39.67 -23.08 -42.87
C THR A 18 39.41 -22.03 -41.80
N ALA A 19 38.90 -20.87 -42.22
CA ALA A 19 38.27 -19.92 -41.32
C ALA A 19 36.95 -20.53 -40.82
N GLY A 20 37.01 -21.19 -39.67
CA GLY A 20 35.83 -21.53 -38.89
C GLY A 20 35.11 -20.23 -38.51
N THR A 21 33.96 -19.99 -39.13
CA THR A 21 33.06 -18.92 -38.75
C THR A 21 32.36 -19.32 -37.46
N GLU A 22 33.02 -19.10 -36.33
CA GLU A 22 32.33 -18.95 -35.04
C GLU A 22 31.41 -17.75 -35.17
N THR A 23 30.17 -18.03 -35.55
CA THR A 23 29.08 -17.06 -35.53
C THR A 23 28.84 -16.77 -34.06
N SER A 24 29.46 -15.70 -33.56
CA SER A 24 29.07 -15.02 -32.33
C SER A 24 27.57 -14.75 -32.42
N ARG A 25 26.76 -15.65 -31.85
CA ARG A 25 25.35 -15.38 -31.60
C ARG A 25 25.35 -14.29 -30.53
N ARG A 26 25.33 -13.03 -30.96
CA ARG A 26 24.86 -11.94 -30.10
C ARG A 26 23.49 -12.41 -29.60
N SER A 27 23.36 -12.65 -28.30
CA SER A 27 22.06 -12.92 -27.71
C SER A 27 21.19 -11.68 -27.98
N GLU A 28 20.22 -11.82 -28.87
CA GLU A 28 19.25 -10.74 -29.12
C GLU A 28 18.51 -10.45 -27.82
N ALA A 29 18.30 -9.17 -27.53
CA ALA A 29 17.49 -8.75 -26.39
C ALA A 29 16.07 -9.31 -26.58
N ARG A 30 15.57 -10.04 -25.58
CA ARG A 30 14.18 -10.55 -25.60
C ARG A 30 13.21 -9.37 -25.46
N VAL A 31 12.21 -9.33 -26.33
CA VAL A 31 11.11 -8.36 -26.25
C VAL A 31 9.97 -9.00 -25.47
N PHE A 32 9.65 -8.43 -24.31
CA PHE A 32 8.48 -8.81 -23.50
C PHE A 32 7.39 -7.75 -23.65
N SER A 33 6.13 -8.14 -23.47
CA SER A 33 5.05 -7.17 -23.35
C SER A 33 5.09 -6.53 -21.96
N GLY A 34 5.14 -5.19 -21.89
CA GLY A 34 5.22 -4.43 -20.64
C GLY A 34 6.63 -4.01 -20.21
N ARG A 35 6.71 -3.12 -19.22
CA ARG A 35 7.98 -2.73 -18.58
C ARG A 35 8.16 -3.54 -17.29
N PRO A 36 9.40 -3.97 -16.96
CA PRO A 36 9.68 -4.57 -15.66
C PRO A 36 9.34 -3.58 -14.54
N VAL A 37 8.58 -4.02 -13.55
CA VAL A 37 8.20 -3.21 -12.38
C VAL A 37 8.94 -3.75 -11.15
N HIS A 38 9.95 -3.01 -10.69
CA HIS A 38 10.72 -3.40 -9.53
C HIS A 38 9.89 -3.16 -8.29
N THR A 39 9.78 -4.17 -7.45
CA THR A 39 8.73 -4.21 -6.45
C THR A 39 9.18 -5.10 -5.31
N TYR A 40 8.89 -4.70 -4.08
CA TYR A 40 8.86 -5.62 -2.94
C TYR A 40 7.47 -5.63 -2.32
N SER A 41 7.02 -6.82 -1.94
CA SER A 41 5.70 -7.03 -1.38
C SER A 41 5.68 -8.19 -0.38
N ILE A 42 4.64 -8.18 0.44
CA ILE A 42 4.36 -9.20 1.44
C ILE A 42 2.87 -9.56 1.36
N VAL A 43 2.56 -10.84 1.47
CA VAL A 43 1.23 -11.36 1.80
C VAL A 43 1.31 -12.09 3.13
N ALA A 44 0.29 -11.95 3.97
CA ALA A 44 0.28 -12.60 5.27
C ALA A 44 -1.13 -12.83 5.82
N ARG A 45 -1.22 -13.79 6.73
CA ARG A 45 -2.38 -14.06 7.57
C ARG A 45 -1.99 -13.86 9.04
N ASP A 46 -2.81 -13.15 9.82
CA ASP A 46 -2.64 -13.13 11.26
C ASP A 46 -3.28 -14.37 11.90
N PRO A 47 -2.52 -15.22 12.64
CA PRO A 47 -3.08 -16.43 13.24
C PRO A 47 -4.11 -16.18 14.34
N LYS A 48 -4.12 -14.99 14.96
CA LYS A 48 -5.01 -14.68 16.09
C LYS A 48 -6.36 -14.16 15.60
N THR A 49 -6.36 -13.20 14.69
CA THR A 49 -7.59 -12.58 14.16
C THR A 49 -8.11 -13.27 12.90
N GLY A 50 -7.25 -14.02 12.21
CA GLY A 50 -7.52 -14.58 10.90
C GLY A 50 -7.45 -13.56 9.77
N GLU A 51 -7.16 -12.29 10.07
CA GLU A 51 -7.03 -11.23 9.05
C GLU A 51 -6.04 -11.64 7.98
N LEU A 52 -6.33 -11.22 6.75
CA LEU A 52 -5.50 -11.44 5.58
C LEU A 52 -5.04 -10.10 5.07
N GLY A 53 -3.78 -10.00 4.68
CA GLY A 53 -3.21 -8.73 4.30
C GLY A 53 -2.13 -8.85 3.24
N VAL A 54 -1.98 -7.77 2.49
CA VAL A 54 -0.99 -7.62 1.45
C VAL A 54 -0.50 -6.18 1.43
N ALA A 55 0.80 -5.99 1.28
CA ALA A 55 1.42 -4.68 1.19
C ALA A 55 2.54 -4.67 0.15
N VAL A 56 2.75 -3.51 -0.49
CA VAL A 56 3.67 -3.36 -1.62
C VAL A 56 4.32 -1.96 -1.64
N GLN A 57 5.52 -1.88 -2.19
CA GLN A 57 6.16 -0.64 -2.62
C GLN A 57 6.84 -0.83 -3.99
N SER A 58 6.79 0.19 -4.85
CA SER A 58 7.54 0.23 -6.12
C SER A 58 7.97 1.64 -6.52
N HIS A 59 9.07 1.78 -7.26
CA HIS A 59 9.32 2.96 -8.10
C HIS A 59 8.49 2.87 -9.39
N TRP A 60 7.17 2.93 -9.24
CA TRP A 60 6.19 2.96 -10.31
C TRP A 60 4.97 3.74 -9.83
N PHE A 61 4.30 4.45 -10.73
CA PHE A 61 3.08 5.16 -10.37
C PHE A 61 1.96 4.18 -10.04
N SER A 62 1.31 4.36 -8.90
CA SER A 62 0.10 3.63 -8.54
C SER A 62 0.18 2.10 -8.52
N VAL A 63 1.21 1.55 -7.86
CA VAL A 63 1.46 0.10 -7.82
C VAL A 63 0.30 -0.72 -7.22
N GLY A 64 -0.42 -0.16 -6.25
CA GLY A 64 -1.47 -0.87 -5.49
C GLY A 64 -2.67 -1.30 -6.34
N SER A 65 -2.96 -0.60 -7.44
CA SER A 65 -4.10 -0.93 -8.30
C SER A 65 -3.96 -2.25 -9.06
N MET A 66 -2.72 -2.73 -9.22
CA MET A 66 -2.40 -3.89 -10.08
C MET A 66 -1.82 -5.07 -9.29
N VAL A 67 -1.06 -4.77 -8.23
CA VAL A 67 -0.28 -5.79 -7.52
C VAL A 67 -1.06 -6.48 -6.42
N ILE A 68 -1.88 -5.75 -5.65
CA ILE A 68 -2.41 -6.24 -4.38
C ILE A 68 -3.89 -6.64 -4.47
N TRP A 69 -4.20 -7.82 -3.94
CA TRP A 69 -5.53 -8.40 -3.94
C TRP A 69 -5.77 -9.13 -2.63
N ALA A 70 -6.96 -9.00 -2.03
CA ALA A 70 -7.36 -9.77 -0.87
C ALA A 70 -8.88 -9.85 -0.77
N GLU A 71 -9.36 -10.96 -0.21
CA GLU A 71 -10.78 -11.19 0.06
C GLU A 71 -10.94 -11.85 1.43
N ALA A 72 -11.87 -11.33 2.23
CA ALA A 72 -12.07 -11.75 3.61
C ALA A 72 -12.46 -13.23 3.69
N GLY A 73 -11.78 -13.99 4.56
CA GLY A 73 -11.99 -15.43 4.69
C GLY A 73 -11.55 -16.27 3.48
N VAL A 74 -10.91 -15.68 2.47
CA VAL A 74 -10.47 -16.38 1.25
C VAL A 74 -8.95 -16.41 1.13
N GLY A 75 -8.31 -15.25 0.95
CA GLY A 75 -6.86 -15.17 0.78
C GLY A 75 -6.34 -13.78 0.43
N ALA A 76 -5.02 -13.66 0.30
CA ALA A 76 -4.34 -12.47 -0.18
C ALA A 76 -3.25 -12.83 -1.21
N ILE A 77 -3.08 -11.98 -2.23
CA ILE A 77 -2.23 -12.21 -3.39
C ILE A 77 -1.44 -10.94 -3.73
N ALA A 78 -0.16 -11.10 -4.04
CA ALA A 78 0.68 -10.09 -4.64
C ALA A 78 1.27 -10.61 -5.96
N THR A 79 0.94 -9.98 -7.09
CA THR A 79 1.44 -10.35 -8.43
C THR A 79 2.36 -9.27 -9.00
N GLN A 80 3.59 -9.63 -9.36
CA GLN A 80 4.66 -8.68 -9.68
C GLN A 80 5.78 -9.19 -10.62
N SER A 81 6.78 -8.31 -10.71
CA SER A 81 7.78 -8.06 -11.76
C SER A 81 7.15 -7.65 -13.09
N PHE A 82 6.84 -8.61 -13.98
CA PHE A 82 5.97 -8.37 -15.12
C PHE A 82 4.55 -8.75 -14.73
N VAL A 83 3.85 -7.81 -14.11
CA VAL A 83 2.54 -8.01 -13.49
C VAL A 83 1.56 -8.63 -14.50
N ASN A 84 0.88 -9.70 -14.08
CA ASN A 84 -0.35 -10.16 -14.71
C ASN A 84 -1.48 -10.03 -13.68
N PRO A 85 -2.36 -9.01 -13.82
CA PRO A 85 -3.43 -8.75 -12.86
C PRO A 85 -4.39 -9.91 -12.68
N ALA A 86 -4.52 -10.80 -13.68
CA ALA A 86 -5.44 -11.93 -13.65
C ALA A 86 -5.17 -12.88 -12.47
N TYR A 87 -3.92 -12.99 -12.00
CA TYR A 87 -3.58 -13.79 -10.81
C TYR A 87 -4.36 -13.38 -9.57
N GLY A 88 -4.75 -12.12 -9.45
CA GLY A 88 -5.56 -11.60 -8.36
C GLY A 88 -6.95 -12.24 -8.28
N PRO A 89 -7.90 -11.85 -9.16
CA PRO A 89 -9.26 -12.37 -9.12
C PRO A 89 -9.33 -13.87 -9.40
N GLU A 90 -8.50 -14.44 -10.30
CA GLU A 90 -8.52 -15.88 -10.57
C GLU A 90 -7.98 -16.70 -9.40
N GLY A 91 -6.93 -16.21 -8.73
CA GLY A 91 -6.37 -16.87 -7.55
C GLY A 91 -7.33 -16.82 -6.36
N LEU A 92 -7.97 -15.68 -6.11
CA LEU A 92 -9.01 -15.56 -5.09
C LEU A 92 -10.20 -16.48 -5.38
N ALA A 93 -10.65 -16.55 -6.64
CA ALA A 93 -11.74 -17.45 -7.03
C ALA A 93 -11.40 -18.94 -6.81
N LEU A 94 -10.15 -19.35 -7.06
CA LEU A 94 -9.69 -20.72 -6.77
C LEU A 94 -9.66 -20.99 -5.27
N MET A 95 -9.12 -20.07 -4.47
CA MET A 95 -9.07 -20.20 -3.00
C MET A 95 -10.46 -20.19 -2.37
N ALA A 96 -11.40 -19.41 -2.91
CA ALA A 96 -12.81 -19.43 -2.49
C ALA A 96 -13.50 -20.77 -2.80
N GLY A 97 -12.97 -21.52 -3.78
CA GLY A 97 -13.36 -22.89 -4.10
C GLY A 97 -12.56 -23.96 -3.34
N ASP A 98 -12.03 -23.64 -2.16
CA ASP A 98 -11.26 -24.51 -1.27
C ASP A 98 -9.94 -25.07 -1.87
N VAL A 99 -9.36 -24.39 -2.86
CA VAL A 99 -8.03 -24.72 -3.39
C VAL A 99 -6.96 -23.96 -2.61
N SER A 100 -6.04 -24.66 -1.94
CA SER A 100 -4.99 -24.00 -1.15
C SER A 100 -4.13 -23.04 -1.98
N ALA A 101 -3.52 -22.03 -1.34
CA ALA A 101 -2.67 -21.07 -2.03
C ALA A 101 -1.51 -21.71 -2.83
N PRO A 102 -0.79 -22.74 -2.32
CA PRO A 102 0.23 -23.45 -3.11
C PRO A 102 -0.30 -24.11 -4.39
N GLU A 103 -1.45 -24.78 -4.30
CA GLU A 103 -2.05 -25.46 -5.45
C GLU A 103 -2.64 -24.45 -6.44
N THR A 104 -3.24 -23.38 -5.94
CA THR A 104 -3.72 -22.24 -6.74
C THR A 104 -2.57 -21.61 -7.53
N LEU A 105 -1.45 -21.30 -6.87
CA LEU A 105 -0.27 -20.72 -7.53
C LEU A 105 0.26 -21.65 -8.63
N ARG A 106 0.39 -22.96 -8.34
CA ARG A 106 0.82 -23.96 -9.33
C ARG A 106 -0.07 -23.96 -10.57
N ARG A 107 -1.40 -24.01 -10.39
CA ARG A 107 -2.38 -24.04 -11.49
C ARG A 107 -2.34 -22.79 -12.37
N LEU A 108 -2.10 -21.62 -11.77
CA LEU A 108 -2.01 -20.37 -12.52
C LEU A 108 -0.70 -20.29 -13.32
N LEU A 109 0.43 -20.70 -12.71
CA LEU A 109 1.72 -20.73 -13.38
C LEU A 109 1.73 -21.69 -14.58
N GLU A 110 1.10 -22.87 -14.47
CA GLU A 110 1.00 -23.84 -15.57
C GLU A 110 0.24 -23.30 -16.79
N LYS A 111 -0.65 -22.33 -16.59
CA LYS A 111 -1.42 -21.69 -17.66
C LYS A 111 -0.73 -20.45 -18.23
N ASP A 112 0.28 -19.91 -17.55
CA ASP A 112 0.96 -18.68 -17.94
C ASP A 112 2.24 -18.99 -18.74
N PRO A 113 2.24 -18.80 -20.08
CA PRO A 113 3.43 -19.03 -20.90
C PRO A 113 4.60 -18.09 -20.55
N GLU A 114 4.32 -17.00 -19.83
CA GLU A 114 5.30 -16.03 -19.36
C GLU A 114 5.65 -16.22 -17.87
N ALA A 115 5.30 -17.37 -17.26
CA ALA A 115 5.60 -17.69 -15.84
C ALA A 115 7.08 -17.45 -15.46
N ALA A 116 8.01 -17.56 -16.41
CA ALA A 116 9.43 -17.31 -16.20
C ALA A 116 9.78 -15.83 -15.88
N VAL A 117 8.94 -14.86 -16.24
CA VAL A 117 9.12 -13.43 -15.88
C VAL A 117 8.20 -12.96 -14.74
N ARG A 118 7.34 -13.86 -14.23
CA ARG A 118 6.42 -13.56 -13.14
C ARG A 118 7.09 -13.72 -11.79
N GLN A 119 6.65 -12.91 -10.84
CA GLN A 119 6.91 -13.10 -9.43
C GLN A 119 5.59 -12.97 -8.68
N VAL A 120 5.16 -14.00 -7.95
CA VAL A 120 3.82 -14.04 -7.33
C VAL A 120 3.90 -14.65 -5.95
N ALA A 121 3.21 -14.06 -4.98
CA ALA A 121 3.04 -14.59 -3.63
C ALA A 121 1.55 -14.67 -3.28
N MET A 122 1.16 -15.73 -2.57
CA MET A 122 -0.22 -15.99 -2.14
C MET A 122 -0.25 -16.54 -0.72
N VAL A 123 -1.30 -16.23 0.03
CA VAL A 123 -1.67 -16.88 1.29
C VAL A 123 -3.17 -17.12 1.33
N ASP A 124 -3.59 -18.31 1.75
CA ASP A 124 -5.02 -18.63 1.92
C ASP A 124 -5.51 -18.40 3.35
N ALA A 125 -6.83 -18.49 3.55
CA ALA A 125 -7.47 -18.30 4.84
C ALA A 125 -7.09 -19.33 5.91
N GLN A 126 -6.43 -20.44 5.54
CA GLN A 126 -5.87 -21.43 6.46
C GLN A 126 -4.41 -21.13 6.80
N GLY A 127 -3.80 -20.14 6.15
CA GLY A 127 -2.41 -19.73 6.37
C GLY A 127 -1.39 -20.54 5.56
N ASN A 128 -1.82 -21.33 4.57
CA ASN A 128 -0.87 -21.90 3.63
C ASN A 128 -0.36 -20.77 2.75
N ALA A 129 0.95 -20.57 2.69
CA ALA A 129 1.59 -19.56 1.88
C ALA A 129 2.37 -20.21 0.73
N ALA A 130 2.48 -19.51 -0.39
CA ALA A 130 3.28 -19.92 -1.53
C ALA A 130 3.86 -18.71 -2.24
N ALA A 131 5.06 -18.86 -2.80
CA ALA A 131 5.66 -17.85 -3.64
C ALA A 131 6.42 -18.46 -4.82
N HIS A 132 6.50 -17.69 -5.91
CA HIS A 132 7.22 -18.02 -7.14
C HIS A 132 8.05 -16.83 -7.57
N THR A 133 9.30 -17.07 -7.96
CA THR A 133 10.15 -16.10 -8.65
C THR A 133 10.63 -16.76 -9.94
N GLY A 134 10.17 -16.26 -11.07
CA GLY A 134 10.59 -16.74 -12.37
C GLY A 134 12.08 -16.52 -12.62
N ASN A 135 12.72 -17.45 -13.34
CA ASN A 135 14.16 -17.41 -13.62
C ASN A 135 14.59 -16.30 -14.60
N LEU A 136 13.64 -15.58 -15.19
CA LEU A 136 13.86 -14.40 -16.04
C LEU A 136 13.41 -13.10 -15.36
N CYS A 137 13.03 -13.13 -14.07
CA CYS A 137 12.96 -11.90 -13.28
C CYS A 137 14.33 -11.23 -13.26
N ILE A 138 14.36 -9.91 -13.29
CA ILE A 138 15.64 -9.19 -13.33
C ILE A 138 16.38 -9.45 -12.00
N PRO A 139 17.71 -9.74 -12.03
CA PRO A 139 18.48 -10.16 -10.84
C PRO A 139 18.36 -9.26 -9.61
N ALA A 140 18.83 -9.79 -8.47
CA ALA A 140 18.38 -9.38 -7.14
C ALA A 140 16.85 -9.56 -7.02
N ALA A 141 16.41 -10.75 -7.42
CA ALA A 141 15.04 -11.21 -7.32
C ALA A 141 14.96 -12.53 -6.56
N GLY A 142 14.07 -12.58 -5.58
CA GLY A 142 13.90 -13.71 -4.70
C GLY A 142 12.66 -13.58 -3.84
N HIS A 143 12.42 -14.60 -3.03
CA HIS A 143 11.31 -14.63 -2.09
C HIS A 143 11.70 -15.43 -0.85
N HIS A 144 10.91 -15.28 0.21
CA HIS A 144 10.97 -16.10 1.40
C HIS A 144 9.55 -16.48 1.82
N GLN A 145 9.36 -17.73 2.23
CA GLN A 145 8.09 -18.28 2.68
C GLN A 145 8.25 -18.70 4.13
N GLY A 146 7.33 -18.26 4.99
CA GLY A 146 7.29 -18.64 6.39
C GLY A 146 5.88 -19.04 6.81
N GLU A 147 5.66 -19.22 8.10
CA GLU A 147 4.37 -19.67 8.62
C GLU A 147 3.30 -18.56 8.46
N GLY A 148 2.34 -18.78 7.56
CA GLY A 148 1.25 -17.83 7.32
C GLY A 148 1.63 -16.59 6.52
N TYR A 149 2.80 -16.56 5.86
CA TYR A 149 3.19 -15.41 5.04
C TYR A 149 4.19 -15.75 3.94
N ALA A 150 4.30 -14.86 2.96
CA ALA A 150 5.37 -14.85 1.97
C ALA A 150 5.79 -13.42 1.63
N VAL A 151 7.10 -13.21 1.49
CA VAL A 151 7.72 -11.94 1.04
C VAL A 151 8.45 -12.17 -0.27
N GLN A 152 8.45 -11.17 -1.14
CA GLN A 152 9.08 -11.26 -2.46
C GLN A 152 9.62 -9.89 -2.88
N ALA A 153 10.74 -9.90 -3.59
CA ALA A 153 11.28 -8.70 -4.20
C ALA A 153 11.99 -9.01 -5.53
N ASN A 154 12.01 -8.03 -6.44
CA ASN A 154 12.78 -8.12 -7.69
C ASN A 154 13.41 -6.78 -8.06
N LEU A 155 14.59 -6.86 -8.66
CA LEU A 155 15.38 -5.72 -9.10
C LEU A 155 15.71 -4.74 -7.97
N MET A 156 16.13 -5.35 -6.87
CA MET A 156 16.62 -4.69 -5.67
C MET A 156 18.08 -4.27 -5.83
N LEU A 157 18.59 -3.47 -4.89
CA LEU A 157 20.01 -3.13 -4.80
C LEU A 157 20.87 -4.38 -4.49
N ASP A 158 20.37 -5.27 -3.62
CA ASP A 158 21.02 -6.52 -3.22
C ASP A 158 19.98 -7.61 -2.87
N ASP A 159 20.46 -8.84 -2.59
CA ASP A 159 19.64 -10.01 -2.27
C ASP A 159 19.27 -10.13 -0.77
N GLY A 160 19.70 -9.17 0.06
CA GLY A 160 19.38 -9.07 1.48
C GLY A 160 18.00 -8.49 1.79
N VAL A 161 17.27 -8.00 0.78
CA VAL A 161 15.95 -7.38 0.95
C VAL A 161 14.89 -8.35 1.50
N TRP A 162 14.59 -9.46 0.80
CA TRP A 162 13.53 -10.37 1.26
C TRP A 162 13.84 -11.10 2.58
N PRO A 163 15.09 -11.45 2.94
CA PRO A 163 15.40 -11.92 4.29
C PRO A 163 15.19 -10.85 5.37
N ALA A 164 15.48 -9.58 5.08
CA ALA A 164 15.21 -8.48 6.00
C ALA A 164 13.71 -8.28 6.24
N MET A 165 12.91 -8.34 5.17
CA MET A 165 11.44 -8.30 5.24
C MET A 165 10.86 -9.41 6.11
N ALA A 166 11.30 -10.65 5.89
CA ALA A 166 10.84 -11.82 6.65
C ALA A 166 11.14 -11.63 8.14
N ARG A 167 12.39 -11.30 8.48
CA ARG A 167 12.81 -11.08 9.87
C ARG A 167 12.00 -9.98 10.55
N ALA A 168 11.77 -8.87 9.86
CA ALA A 168 10.98 -7.76 10.40
C ALA A 168 9.53 -8.21 10.67
N PHE A 169 8.88 -8.88 9.71
CA PHE A 169 7.51 -9.38 9.88
C PHE A 169 7.36 -10.39 11.05
N GLU A 170 8.34 -11.26 11.23
CA GLU A 170 8.36 -12.28 12.30
C GLU A 170 8.60 -11.68 13.69
N THR A 171 9.40 -10.62 13.78
CA THR A 171 9.85 -10.07 15.07
C THR A 171 9.11 -8.82 15.52
N HIS A 172 8.41 -8.14 14.61
CA HIS A 172 7.66 -6.94 14.96
C HIS A 172 6.39 -7.28 15.76
N ALA A 173 6.18 -6.54 16.84
CA ALA A 173 4.95 -6.62 17.62
C ALA A 173 3.88 -5.69 17.00
N GLY A 174 2.61 -5.95 17.32
CA GLY A 174 1.49 -5.17 16.80
C GLY A 174 0.49 -6.05 16.05
N ASP A 175 -0.46 -5.40 15.39
CA ASP A 175 -1.43 -6.09 14.54
C ASP A 175 -0.85 -6.42 13.16
N LEU A 176 -1.66 -7.02 12.28
CA LEU A 176 -1.21 -7.41 10.95
C LEU A 176 -0.69 -6.21 10.14
N ALA A 177 -1.35 -5.05 10.24
CA ALA A 177 -0.93 -3.86 9.49
C ALA A 177 0.43 -3.32 9.98
N ASP A 178 0.67 -3.33 11.29
CA ASP A 178 1.97 -2.93 11.87
C ASP A 178 3.10 -3.84 11.34
N ARG A 179 2.87 -5.15 11.29
CA ARG A 179 3.85 -6.14 10.82
C ARG A 179 4.10 -6.05 9.31
N LEU A 180 3.06 -5.82 8.50
CA LEU A 180 3.18 -5.60 7.06
C LEU A 180 4.00 -4.34 6.76
N LEU A 181 3.72 -3.23 7.47
CA LEU A 181 4.48 -1.99 7.34
C LEU A 181 5.95 -2.17 7.75
N ALA A 182 6.22 -2.89 8.84
CA ALA A 182 7.57 -3.18 9.28
C ALA A 182 8.38 -3.96 8.22
N ALA A 183 7.74 -4.89 7.50
CA ALA A 183 8.37 -5.58 6.38
C ALA A 183 8.74 -4.62 5.24
N LEU A 184 7.86 -3.68 4.87
CA LEU A 184 8.16 -2.67 3.86
C LEU A 184 9.27 -1.71 4.29
N GLU A 185 9.28 -1.28 5.56
CA GLU A 185 10.33 -0.43 6.13
C GLU A 185 11.70 -1.15 6.06
N ALA A 186 11.76 -2.41 6.49
CA ALA A 186 12.97 -3.21 6.44
C ALA A 186 13.49 -3.45 5.02
N ALA A 187 12.60 -3.63 4.03
CA ALA A 187 12.99 -3.73 2.63
C ALA A 187 13.67 -2.45 2.14
N GLN A 188 13.11 -1.29 2.48
CA GLN A 188 13.65 0.02 2.10
C GLN A 188 15.01 0.29 2.76
N GLU A 189 15.17 -0.08 4.03
CA GLU A 189 16.43 0.05 4.78
C GLU A 189 17.52 -0.89 4.23
N ALA A 190 17.14 -2.08 3.76
CA ALA A 190 18.04 -3.03 3.10
C ALA A 190 18.36 -2.66 1.63
N GLY A 191 18.14 -1.40 1.23
CA GLY A 191 18.49 -0.90 -0.11
C GLY A 191 17.31 -0.81 -1.08
N GLY A 192 16.29 -1.66 -0.91
CA GLY A 192 15.05 -1.62 -1.70
C GLY A 192 15.27 -1.66 -3.21
N ASP A 193 14.34 -1.07 -3.96
CA ASP A 193 14.39 -0.94 -5.42
C ASP A 193 15.58 -0.06 -5.83
N ILE A 194 16.44 -0.56 -6.72
CA ILE A 194 17.66 0.12 -7.20
C ILE A 194 17.39 1.48 -7.86
N ARG A 195 16.15 1.75 -8.30
CA ARG A 195 15.75 3.04 -8.87
C ARG A 195 15.34 4.06 -7.81
N GLY A 196 15.08 3.63 -6.57
CA GLY A 196 14.48 4.43 -5.51
C GLY A 196 13.03 4.03 -5.22
N ARG A 197 12.17 5.01 -4.91
CA ARG A 197 10.82 4.77 -4.39
C ARG A 197 9.83 5.79 -4.92
N GLN A 198 8.58 5.38 -5.13
CA GLN A 198 7.54 6.27 -5.66
C GLN A 198 6.15 6.01 -5.07
N SER A 199 5.66 4.77 -5.09
CA SER A 199 4.33 4.42 -4.59
C SER A 199 4.37 3.26 -3.59
N ALA A 200 3.35 3.17 -2.76
CA ALA A 200 3.14 2.08 -1.81
C ALA A 200 1.65 1.87 -1.54
N ALA A 201 1.26 0.66 -1.16
CA ALA A 201 -0.12 0.35 -0.80
C ALA A 201 -0.21 -0.77 0.23
N ILE A 202 -1.30 -0.78 1.00
CA ILE A 202 -1.66 -1.82 1.95
C ILE A 202 -3.15 -2.12 1.84
N LEU A 203 -3.48 -3.41 1.79
CA LEU A 203 -4.83 -3.93 1.86
C LEU A 203 -4.88 -4.98 2.96
N VAL A 204 -5.75 -4.78 3.95
CA VAL A 204 -6.03 -5.74 5.03
C VAL A 204 -7.52 -5.97 5.06
N VAL A 205 -7.91 -7.25 5.09
CA VAL A 205 -9.31 -7.68 5.15
C VAL A 205 -9.54 -8.56 6.37
N ARG A 206 -10.79 -8.61 6.83
CA ARG A 206 -11.19 -9.42 7.98
C ARG A 206 -10.93 -10.91 7.72
N GLY A 207 -10.67 -11.66 8.79
CA GLY A 207 -10.56 -13.12 8.70
C GLY A 207 -11.89 -13.83 8.46
N GLN A 208 -13.00 -13.19 8.81
CA GLN A 208 -14.35 -13.70 8.58
C GLN A 208 -15.13 -12.68 7.75
N PRO A 209 -15.77 -13.10 6.64
CA PRO A 209 -16.52 -12.20 5.78
C PRO A 209 -17.84 -11.80 6.45
N THR A 210 -18.19 -10.52 6.33
CA THR A 210 -19.50 -9.98 6.73
C THR A 210 -20.54 -10.06 5.61
N GLY A 211 -20.12 -10.46 4.41
CA GLY A 211 -20.94 -10.44 3.19
C GLY A 211 -21.04 -9.06 2.55
N ARG A 212 -20.31 -8.06 3.07
CA ARG A 212 -20.28 -6.68 2.57
C ARG A 212 -18.82 -6.28 2.36
N VAL A 213 -18.38 -6.30 1.11
CA VAL A 213 -16.97 -6.07 0.73
C VAL A 213 -16.39 -4.78 1.33
N TRP A 214 -17.18 -3.71 1.40
CA TRP A 214 -16.73 -2.43 1.98
C TRP A 214 -16.54 -2.48 3.51
N ALA A 215 -17.27 -3.34 4.21
CA ALA A 215 -17.12 -3.54 5.66
C ALA A 215 -16.04 -4.57 6.00
N ASP A 216 -15.68 -5.40 5.02
CA ASP A 216 -14.66 -6.45 5.15
C ASP A 216 -13.23 -5.91 4.96
N ARG A 217 -13.07 -4.73 4.37
CA ARG A 217 -11.77 -4.03 4.26
C ARG A 217 -11.47 -3.28 5.55
N VAL A 218 -10.47 -3.76 6.28
CA VAL A 218 -9.95 -3.11 7.50
C VAL A 218 -9.05 -1.92 7.11
N PHE A 219 -8.18 -2.14 6.12
CA PHE A 219 -7.38 -1.09 5.48
C PHE A 219 -7.40 -1.30 3.97
N ASP A 220 -7.57 -0.22 3.20
CA ASP A 220 -7.35 -0.19 1.75
C ASP A 220 -6.79 1.21 1.42
N LEU A 221 -5.48 1.34 1.57
CA LEU A 221 -4.78 2.61 1.56
C LEU A 221 -3.68 2.58 0.51
N ARG A 222 -3.55 3.69 -0.23
CA ARG A 222 -2.63 3.83 -1.34
C ARG A 222 -1.95 5.18 -1.30
N VAL A 223 -0.65 5.16 -1.57
CA VAL A 223 0.18 6.32 -1.87
C VAL A 223 0.61 6.16 -3.31
N GLU A 224 -0.04 6.88 -4.22
CA GLU A 224 0.13 6.67 -5.67
C GLU A 224 1.43 7.30 -6.21
N ASP A 225 1.90 8.37 -5.57
CA ASP A 225 3.15 9.07 -5.84
C ASP A 225 3.61 9.88 -4.61
N HIS A 226 4.77 9.56 -4.05
CA HIS A 226 5.40 10.30 -2.95
C HIS A 226 6.90 9.96 -2.86
N PRO A 227 7.80 10.92 -2.55
CA PRO A 227 9.22 10.65 -2.38
C PRO A 227 9.55 9.77 -1.15
N ARG A 228 8.59 9.54 -0.26
CA ARG A 228 8.70 8.70 0.95
C ARG A 228 7.41 7.88 1.13
N PRO A 229 7.10 6.94 0.23
CA PRO A 229 5.76 6.36 0.14
C PRO A 229 5.44 5.42 1.32
N VAL A 230 6.43 4.71 1.87
CA VAL A 230 6.22 3.83 3.04
C VAL A 230 5.94 4.65 4.31
N GLU A 231 6.68 5.75 4.52
CA GLU A 231 6.44 6.68 5.64
C GLU A 231 5.04 7.30 5.54
N GLU A 232 4.65 7.72 4.33
CA GLU A 232 3.33 8.28 4.09
C GLU A 232 2.22 7.24 4.26
N LEU A 233 2.43 6.00 3.82
CA LEU A 233 1.48 4.91 4.03
C LEU A 233 1.28 4.62 5.53
N LYS A 234 2.36 4.66 6.33
CA LYS A 234 2.30 4.53 7.79
C LYS A 234 1.52 5.67 8.44
N ARG A 235 1.70 6.91 7.95
CA ARG A 235 0.88 8.07 8.37
C ARG A 235 -0.60 7.84 8.06
N LEU A 236 -0.92 7.33 6.87
CA LEU A 236 -2.30 7.03 6.47
C LEU A 236 -2.92 5.90 7.30
N VAL A 237 -2.18 4.83 7.63
CA VAL A 237 -2.66 3.76 8.52
C VAL A 237 -2.99 4.32 9.91
N ARG A 238 -2.11 5.16 10.47
CA ARG A 238 -2.36 5.84 11.75
C ARG A 238 -3.60 6.74 11.70
N LEU A 239 -3.77 7.50 10.61
CA LEU A 239 -4.93 8.36 10.39
C LEU A 239 -6.23 7.55 10.25
N SER A 240 -6.18 6.46 9.48
CA SER A 240 -7.31 5.54 9.31
C SER A 240 -7.74 4.90 10.64
N ARG A 241 -6.80 4.49 11.50
CA ARG A 241 -7.11 4.03 12.87
C ARG A 241 -7.82 5.09 13.69
N ALA A 242 -7.40 6.35 13.60
CA ALA A 242 -8.05 7.44 14.31
C ALA A 242 -9.46 7.73 13.80
N TYR A 243 -9.69 7.72 12.48
CA TYR A 243 -11.04 7.81 11.91
C TYR A 243 -11.94 6.64 12.36
N ASN A 244 -11.42 5.42 12.42
CA ASN A 244 -12.18 4.28 12.92
C ASN A 244 -12.61 4.48 14.38
N LEU A 245 -11.76 5.08 15.21
CA LEU A 245 -12.11 5.44 16.60
C LEU A 245 -13.14 6.57 16.67
N MET A 246 -13.06 7.58 15.78
CA MET A 246 -14.09 8.62 15.70
C MET A 246 -15.45 8.02 15.35
N ASN A 247 -15.51 7.18 14.32
CA ASN A 247 -16.75 6.51 13.90
C ASN A 247 -17.31 5.61 15.02
N GLN A 248 -16.44 4.89 15.75
CA GLN A 248 -16.86 4.13 16.94
C GLN A 248 -17.43 5.05 18.01
N GLY A 249 -16.82 6.21 18.24
CA GLY A 249 -17.35 7.24 19.14
C GLY A 249 -18.78 7.64 18.76
N ASP A 250 -19.02 7.93 17.48
CA ASP A 250 -20.35 8.30 16.97
C ASP A 250 -21.37 7.17 17.13
N GLU A 251 -20.98 5.92 16.86
CA GLU A 251 -21.79 4.73 17.11
C GLU A 251 -22.11 4.56 18.61
N HIS A 252 -21.18 4.89 19.49
CA HIS A 252 -21.39 4.87 20.94
C HIS A 252 -22.36 5.97 21.39
N VAL A 253 -22.24 7.20 20.86
CA VAL A 253 -23.21 8.29 21.11
C VAL A 253 -24.61 7.88 20.67
N ALA A 254 -24.75 7.36 19.45
CA ALA A 254 -26.04 6.91 18.91
C ALA A 254 -26.66 5.77 19.74
N ALA A 255 -25.84 4.98 20.43
CA ALA A 255 -26.26 3.91 21.32
C ALA A 255 -26.37 4.35 22.79
N GLU A 256 -26.31 5.65 23.09
CA GLU A 256 -26.37 6.24 24.45
C GLU A 256 -25.26 5.73 25.40
N ARG A 257 -24.12 5.28 24.84
CA ARG A 257 -22.94 4.79 25.56
C ARG A 257 -21.87 5.88 25.65
N TYR A 258 -22.16 6.94 26.40
CA TYR A 258 -21.39 8.18 26.34
C TYR A 258 -19.97 8.07 26.89
N ASP A 259 -19.74 7.24 27.93
CA ASP A 259 -18.40 7.06 28.48
C ASP A 259 -17.47 6.37 27.47
N GLU A 260 -17.97 5.35 26.78
CA GLU A 260 -17.24 4.68 25.70
C GLU A 260 -17.01 5.61 24.51
N ALA A 261 -17.98 6.46 24.16
CA ALA A 261 -17.83 7.45 23.10
C ALA A 261 -16.66 8.40 23.38
N LEU A 262 -16.62 8.98 24.59
CA LEU A 262 -15.56 9.90 25.00
C LEU A 262 -14.18 9.22 25.06
N GLN A 263 -14.13 7.95 25.47
CA GLN A 263 -12.90 7.16 25.41
C GLN A 263 -12.40 6.96 23.97
N ALA A 264 -13.31 6.70 23.04
CA ALA A 264 -12.98 6.52 21.62
C ALA A 264 -12.45 7.82 21.00
N TYR A 265 -13.13 8.96 21.20
CA TYR A 265 -12.66 10.27 20.74
C TYR A 265 -11.30 10.64 21.33
N ALA A 266 -11.11 10.46 22.64
CA ALA A 266 -9.83 10.72 23.28
C ALA A 266 -8.70 9.80 22.77
N ALA A 267 -9.01 8.56 22.37
CA ALA A 267 -8.05 7.69 21.72
C ALA A 267 -7.71 8.17 20.29
N ALA A 268 -8.70 8.62 19.52
CA ALA A 268 -8.49 9.19 18.19
C ALA A 268 -7.60 10.45 18.24
N GLU A 269 -7.87 11.39 19.14
CA GLU A 269 -7.06 12.60 19.34
C GLU A 269 -5.63 12.29 19.79
N ARG A 270 -5.41 11.26 20.62
CA ARG A 270 -4.05 10.82 20.97
C ARG A 270 -3.30 10.28 19.75
N LEU A 271 -3.99 9.61 18.83
CA LEU A 271 -3.40 9.15 17.59
C LEU A 271 -3.13 10.30 16.63
N VAL A 272 -4.00 11.29 16.47
CA VAL A 272 -3.76 12.41 15.56
C VAL A 272 -4.13 13.73 16.24
N PRO A 273 -3.24 14.28 17.09
CA PRO A 273 -3.56 15.42 17.95
C PRO A 273 -3.75 16.74 17.19
N ASP A 274 -3.22 16.82 15.97
CA ASP A 274 -3.25 18.02 15.14
C ASP A 274 -4.35 17.98 14.07
N ASN A 275 -5.33 17.08 14.19
CA ASN A 275 -6.49 17.03 13.31
C ASN A 275 -7.63 17.88 13.90
N ASP A 276 -7.89 19.03 13.27
CA ASP A 276 -8.93 19.98 13.67
C ASP A 276 -10.36 19.42 13.54
N GLU A 277 -10.60 18.55 12.56
CA GLU A 277 -11.89 17.89 12.36
C GLU A 277 -12.25 16.95 13.51
N PHE A 278 -11.28 16.17 14.03
CA PHE A 278 -11.50 15.29 15.18
C PHE A 278 -11.89 16.08 16.43
N ILE A 279 -11.18 17.18 16.68
CA ILE A 279 -11.43 18.08 17.80
C ILE A 279 -12.82 18.72 17.65
N PHE A 280 -13.17 19.16 16.44
CA PHE A 280 -14.47 19.76 16.17
C PHE A 280 -15.63 18.79 16.40
N TRP A 281 -15.57 17.57 15.85
CA TRP A 281 -16.65 16.58 16.02
C TRP A 281 -16.76 16.06 17.44
N HIS A 282 -15.65 15.94 18.18
CA HIS A 282 -15.72 15.66 19.62
C HIS A 282 -16.45 16.78 20.38
N ALA A 283 -16.21 18.06 20.04
CA ALA A 283 -16.95 19.17 20.65
C ALA A 283 -18.45 19.10 20.35
N VAL A 284 -18.83 18.76 19.11
CA VAL A 284 -20.23 18.54 18.72
C VAL A 284 -20.85 17.39 19.53
N ALA A 285 -20.15 16.27 19.67
CA ALA A 285 -20.60 15.13 20.46
C ALA A 285 -20.77 15.46 21.95
N LEU A 286 -19.94 16.35 22.52
CA LEU A 286 -20.12 16.83 23.89
C LEU A 286 -21.42 17.63 24.05
N VAL A 287 -21.80 18.43 23.05
CA VAL A 287 -23.08 19.16 23.09
C VAL A 287 -24.27 18.21 23.02
N SER A 288 -24.21 17.17 22.18
CA SER A 288 -25.31 16.22 22.02
C SER A 288 -25.60 15.36 23.27
N ILE A 289 -24.66 15.34 24.23
CA ILE A 289 -24.80 14.64 25.52
C ILE A 289 -24.94 15.62 26.70
N ASP A 290 -25.46 16.83 26.44
CA ASP A 290 -25.71 17.89 27.43
C ASP A 290 -24.46 18.40 28.19
N ARG A 291 -23.26 18.28 27.59
CA ARG A 291 -21.98 18.74 28.17
C ARG A 291 -21.45 20.01 27.50
N LEU A 292 -22.33 20.99 27.28
CA LEU A 292 -21.97 22.26 26.62
C LEU A 292 -20.74 22.95 27.25
N ARG A 293 -20.66 23.01 28.59
CA ARG A 293 -19.52 23.65 29.30
C ARG A 293 -18.17 23.01 28.96
N ASP A 294 -18.16 21.69 28.76
CA ASP A 294 -16.94 20.96 28.40
C ASP A 294 -16.63 21.09 26.91
N ALA A 295 -17.66 21.27 26.06
CA ALA A 295 -17.52 21.48 24.62
C ALA A 295 -16.88 22.83 24.27
N LEU A 296 -17.20 23.91 24.99
CA LEU A 296 -16.72 25.27 24.69
C LEU A 296 -15.19 25.39 24.54
N PRO A 297 -14.34 24.91 25.47
CA PRO A 297 -12.89 24.96 25.28
C PRO A 297 -12.40 24.12 24.10
N VAL A 298 -13.10 23.03 23.76
CA VAL A 298 -12.78 22.18 22.60
C VAL A 298 -13.13 22.89 21.29
N PHE A 299 -14.30 23.54 21.20
CA PHE A 299 -14.66 24.42 20.08
C PHE A 299 -13.64 25.55 19.88
N ARG A 300 -13.21 26.21 20.96
CA ARG A 300 -12.17 27.24 20.89
C ARG A 300 -10.91 26.71 20.21
N ARG A 301 -10.45 25.53 20.60
CA ARG A 301 -9.27 24.88 19.99
C ARG A 301 -9.50 24.58 18.50
N ALA A 302 -10.65 24.00 18.14
CA ALA A 302 -10.99 23.73 16.74
C ALA A 302 -11.02 25.01 15.88
N PHE A 303 -11.62 26.10 16.37
CA PHE A 303 -11.69 27.37 15.64
C PHE A 303 -10.34 28.06 15.49
N LEU A 304 -9.44 27.90 16.45
CA LEU A 304 -8.06 28.41 16.34
C LEU A 304 -7.26 27.67 15.27
N MET A 305 -7.50 26.37 15.09
CA MET A 305 -6.82 25.56 14.08
C MET A 305 -7.40 25.79 12.69
N GLN A 306 -8.73 25.81 12.58
CA GLN A 306 -9.44 25.98 11.31
C GLN A 306 -10.69 26.87 11.51
N PRO A 307 -10.59 28.19 11.24
CA PRO A 307 -11.67 29.14 11.49
C PRO A 307 -12.99 28.85 10.75
N SER A 308 -12.96 28.09 9.65
CA SER A 308 -14.19 27.74 8.90
C SER A 308 -15.15 26.85 9.69
N TRP A 309 -14.69 26.14 10.72
CA TRP A 309 -15.57 25.38 11.60
C TRP A 309 -16.59 26.25 12.33
N TRP A 310 -16.23 27.51 12.62
CA TRP A 310 -17.14 28.49 13.20
C TRP A 310 -18.36 28.76 12.30
N LEU A 311 -18.15 28.77 10.98
CA LEU A 311 -19.22 28.94 9.98
C LEU A 311 -20.12 27.71 9.86
N LEU A 312 -19.65 26.54 10.31
CA LEU A 312 -20.38 25.29 10.23
C LEU A 312 -21.41 25.14 11.36
N VAL A 313 -21.14 25.69 12.55
CA VAL A 313 -22.01 25.59 13.75
C VAL A 313 -23.50 25.86 13.45
N PRO A 314 -23.90 27.02 12.87
CA PRO A 314 -25.32 27.27 12.60
C PRO A 314 -25.91 26.33 11.54
N ARG A 315 -25.09 25.78 10.64
CA ARG A 315 -25.55 24.80 9.64
C ARG A 315 -25.86 23.45 10.28
N LEU A 316 -25.10 23.05 11.30
CA LEU A 316 -25.35 21.81 12.04
C LEU A 316 -26.65 21.89 12.84
N ALA A 317 -26.95 23.04 13.43
CA ALA A 317 -28.23 23.27 14.11
C ALA A 317 -29.43 23.10 13.16
N GLN A 318 -29.34 23.64 11.93
CA GLN A 318 -30.40 23.52 10.91
C GLN A 318 -30.73 22.07 10.52
N VAL A 319 -29.78 21.15 10.67
CA VAL A 319 -29.96 19.73 10.35
C VAL A 319 -30.07 18.84 11.58
N GLY A 320 -30.17 19.42 12.78
CA GLY A 320 -30.32 18.69 14.05
C GLY A 320 -29.06 17.99 14.55
N LEU A 321 -27.88 18.31 14.01
CA LEU A 321 -26.59 17.81 14.53
C LEU A 321 -26.09 18.63 15.74
N LEU A 322 -26.67 19.81 15.96
CA LEU A 322 -26.59 20.58 17.19
C LEU A 322 -28.01 21.03 17.59
N PRO A 323 -28.24 21.40 18.87
CA PRO A 323 -29.50 21.99 19.28
C PRO A 323 -29.83 23.24 18.45
N ASP A 324 -31.06 23.34 17.95
CA ASP A 324 -31.59 24.56 17.33
C ASP A 324 -32.00 25.57 18.41
N ASP A 325 -31.02 25.97 19.22
CA ASP A 325 -31.14 26.93 20.31
C ASP A 325 -30.18 28.11 20.03
N PRO A 326 -30.71 29.33 19.76
CA PRO A 326 -29.89 30.50 19.51
C PRO A 326 -28.88 30.82 20.61
N GLU A 327 -29.21 30.58 21.88
CA GLU A 327 -28.32 30.85 23.01
C GLU A 327 -27.13 29.88 23.02
N VAL A 328 -27.39 28.60 22.75
CA VAL A 328 -26.32 27.58 22.63
C VAL A 328 -25.41 27.90 21.46
N ILE A 329 -25.97 28.25 20.30
CA ILE A 329 -25.21 28.61 19.10
C ILE A 329 -24.33 29.84 19.37
N GLU A 330 -24.88 30.88 20.01
CA GLU A 330 -24.14 32.09 20.36
C GLU A 330 -22.99 31.77 21.34
N GLN A 331 -23.23 30.95 22.36
CA GLN A 331 -22.19 30.51 23.29
C GLN A 331 -21.06 29.76 22.57
N ILE A 332 -21.39 28.82 21.67
CA ILE A 332 -20.40 28.11 20.88
C ILE A 332 -19.63 29.09 19.99
N GLN A 333 -20.32 29.94 19.23
CA GLN A 333 -19.69 30.89 18.31
C GLN A 333 -18.83 31.94 19.03
N SER A 334 -19.13 32.28 20.28
CA SER A 334 -18.30 33.18 21.11
C SER A 334 -16.91 32.60 21.42
N MET A 335 -16.70 31.30 21.19
CA MET A 335 -15.37 30.67 21.30
C MET A 335 -14.49 30.92 20.07
N GLY A 336 -15.05 31.46 18.98
CA GLY A 336 -14.31 31.85 17.78
C GLY A 336 -13.50 33.13 17.97
N PRO A 337 -12.65 33.49 16.99
CA PRO A 337 -11.93 34.76 17.03
C PRO A 337 -12.90 35.96 17.01
N GLU A 338 -12.59 37.02 17.77
CA GLU A 338 -13.40 38.26 17.87
C GLU A 338 -13.61 38.97 16.50
N ALA A 339 -12.75 38.68 15.52
CA ALA A 339 -12.91 39.14 14.15
C ALA A 339 -13.59 38.05 13.31
N SER A 340 -14.76 38.38 12.74
CA SER A 340 -15.47 37.52 11.79
C SER A 340 -14.51 36.90 10.78
N PRO A 341 -14.62 35.59 10.45
CA PRO A 341 -13.76 34.98 9.47
C PRO A 341 -13.89 35.76 8.14
N PRO A 342 -12.77 35.99 7.41
CA PRO A 342 -12.85 36.69 6.13
C PRO A 342 -13.82 35.95 5.20
N PRO A 343 -14.54 36.69 4.32
CA PRO A 343 -15.50 36.07 3.41
C PRO A 343 -14.78 34.98 2.59
N VAL A 344 -15.43 33.82 2.48
CA VAL A 344 -14.97 32.72 1.63
C VAL A 344 -14.90 33.25 0.19
N VAL A 345 -13.69 33.48 -0.30
CA VAL A 345 -13.47 33.82 -1.71
C VAL A 345 -13.77 32.55 -2.51
N PRO A 346 -14.73 32.56 -3.46
CA PRO A 346 -14.90 31.42 -4.36
C PRO A 346 -13.62 31.24 -5.17
N ALA A 347 -13.15 29.99 -5.30
CA ALA A 347 -12.01 29.65 -6.12
C ALA A 347 -12.25 30.13 -7.57
N VAL A 348 -11.39 31.08 -7.97
CA VAL A 348 -11.07 31.61 -9.31
C VAL A 348 -11.99 31.15 -10.45
N ALA A 349 -12.81 32.08 -10.92
CA ALA A 349 -13.30 32.08 -12.29
C ALA A 349 -12.20 32.56 -13.25
N ALA A 350 -12.10 31.90 -14.40
CA ALA A 350 -11.45 32.30 -15.64
C ALA A 350 -9.92 32.49 -15.64
N GLN A 351 -9.22 31.47 -16.15
CA GLN A 351 -8.10 31.71 -17.05
C GLN A 351 -8.63 31.57 -18.49
N ASP A 352 -9.16 32.67 -19.02
CA ASP A 352 -9.14 32.97 -20.44
C ASP A 352 -8.10 34.09 -20.64
N GLU A 353 -7.39 34.05 -21.76
CA GLU A 353 -6.20 34.84 -22.17
C GLU A 353 -4.88 34.11 -21.88
N GLU A 354 -3.98 33.85 -22.83
CA GLU A 354 -3.86 34.21 -24.24
C GLU A 354 -2.57 33.53 -24.70
N HIS A 355 -2.57 32.57 -25.64
CA HIS A 355 -1.38 32.25 -26.45
C HIS A 355 -1.83 31.90 -27.88
N ARG A 356 -1.51 32.83 -28.77
CA ARG A 356 -1.34 32.60 -30.21
C ARG A 356 -0.17 31.68 -30.49
#